data_AF-A0A497SUC1-F1
#
_entry.id   AF-A0A497SUC1-F1
#
_cell.length_a   1.000
_cell.length_b   1.000
_cell.length_c   1.000
_cell.angle_alpha   90.00
_cell.angle_beta   90.00
_cell.angle_gamma   90.00
#
_symmetry.space_group_name_H-M   'P 1'
#
loop_
_entity.id
_entity.type
_entity.pdbx_description
1 polymer ?
#
loop_
_entity_poly.entity_id
_entity_poly.type
_entity_poly.pdbx_seq_one_letter_code
_entity_poly.pdbx_strand_id
1 'polypeptide(L)'
;MLELDRIGKKADWRENLSIEAEQELNQILEAVKKHRCAYKDAENVQIAQLWCGLIEIKRMINKLNDRLGYIETILNALFKARDEERDKLMKSLMKF
;
A
#
# COMPACT_ATOMS: atom_id res chain seq x y z
N MET A 1 -12.52 -14.81 -45.70
CA MET A 1 -11.53 -15.60 -44.95
C MET A 1 -11.19 -14.89 -43.64
N LEU A 2 -12.17 -14.61 -42.77
CA LEU A 2 -11.94 -13.88 -41.49
C LEU A 2 -12.94 -14.24 -40.37
N GLU A 3 -13.46 -15.47 -40.35
CA GLU A 3 -14.31 -15.94 -39.23
C GLU A 3 -13.94 -17.34 -38.72
N LEU A 4 -12.64 -17.67 -38.71
CA LEU A 4 -12.16 -18.96 -38.17
C LEU A 4 -11.16 -18.81 -37.01
N ASP A 5 -10.78 -17.59 -36.62
CA ASP A 5 -9.73 -17.35 -35.61
C ASP A 5 -10.26 -17.16 -34.17
N ARG A 6 -11.58 -17.28 -33.94
CA ARG A 6 -12.20 -17.11 -32.61
C ARG A 6 -12.57 -18.40 -31.89
N ILE A 7 -12.07 -19.56 -32.33
CA ILE A 7 -12.24 -20.82 -31.61
C ILE A 7 -10.95 -21.08 -30.82
N GLY A 8 -10.86 -20.56 -29.59
CA GLY A 8 -9.86 -21.06 -28.62
C GLY A 8 -9.05 -20.04 -27.81
N LYS A 9 -9.16 -18.73 -28.05
CA LYS A 9 -8.60 -17.76 -27.09
C LYS A 9 -9.52 -17.69 -25.88
N LYS A 10 -9.11 -18.31 -24.76
CA LYS A 10 -9.68 -18.00 -23.44
C LYS A 10 -9.65 -16.48 -23.29
N ALA A 11 -10.80 -15.89 -22.99
CA ALA A 11 -10.89 -14.46 -22.69
C ALA A 11 -9.86 -14.12 -21.60
N ASP A 12 -9.04 -13.10 -21.84
CA ASP A 12 -8.11 -12.65 -20.81
C ASP A 12 -8.96 -12.01 -19.71
N TRP A 13 -8.90 -12.56 -18.50
CA TRP A 13 -9.68 -12.07 -17.37
C TRP A 13 -9.37 -10.61 -17.07
N ARG A 14 -8.16 -10.12 -17.45
CA ARG A 14 -7.75 -8.72 -17.32
C ARG A 14 -8.61 -7.77 -18.14
N GLU A 15 -9.22 -8.23 -19.23
CA GLU A 15 -10.17 -7.44 -20.02
C GLU A 15 -11.44 -7.07 -19.22
N ASN A 16 -11.68 -7.73 -18.08
CA ASN A 16 -12.78 -7.43 -17.17
C ASN A 16 -12.39 -6.49 -16.02
N LEU A 17 -11.13 -6.06 -15.94
CA LEU A 17 -10.70 -5.06 -14.97
C LEU A 17 -11.08 -3.66 -15.47
N SER A 18 -11.39 -2.75 -14.53
CA SER A 18 -11.38 -1.33 -14.86
C SER A 18 -9.96 -0.87 -15.16
N ILE A 19 -9.82 0.25 -15.87
CA ILE A 19 -8.51 0.84 -16.20
C ILE A 19 -7.71 1.11 -14.92
N GLU A 20 -8.37 1.57 -13.86
CA GLU A 20 -7.75 1.84 -12.56
C GLU A 20 -7.24 0.55 -11.91
N ALA A 21 -8.06 -0.50 -11.88
CA ALA A 21 -7.68 -1.78 -11.29
C ALA A 21 -6.52 -2.45 -12.06
N GLU A 22 -6.48 -2.31 -13.38
CA GLU A 22 -5.37 -2.78 -14.20
C GLU A 22 -4.08 -2.01 -13.89
N GLN A 23 -4.16 -0.69 -13.71
CA GLN A 23 -3.03 0.14 -13.30
C GLN A 23 -2.50 -0.25 -11.91
N GLU A 24 -3.39 -0.46 -10.93
CA GLU A 24 -3.03 -0.92 -9.58
C GLU A 24 -2.34 -2.29 -9.62
N LEU A 25 -2.89 -3.23 -10.41
CA LEU A 25 -2.28 -4.55 -10.60
C LEU A 25 -0.88 -4.43 -11.19
N ASN A 26 -0.70 -3.58 -12.21
CA ASN A 26 0.60 -3.37 -12.83
C ASN A 26 1.63 -2.79 -11.86
N GLN A 27 1.22 -1.87 -10.97
CA GLN A 27 2.11 -1.36 -9.92
C GLN A 27 2.57 -2.47 -8.95
N ILE A 28 1.66 -3.35 -8.56
CA ILE A 28 1.99 -4.51 -7.72
C ILE A 28 2.97 -5.44 -8.45
N LEU A 29 2.69 -5.75 -9.73
CA LEU A 29 3.56 -6.62 -10.53
C LEU A 29 4.96 -6.03 -10.73
N GLU A 30 5.10 -4.71 -10.90
CA GLU A 30 6.40 -4.05 -10.95
C GLU A 30 7.16 -4.18 -9.61
N ALA A 31 6.47 -4.02 -8.48
CA ALA A 31 7.08 -4.23 -7.16
C ALA A 31 7.55 -5.68 -6.98
N VAL A 32 6.77 -6.64 -7.47
CA VAL A 32 7.09 -8.08 -7.42
C VAL A 32 8.36 -8.43 -8.18
N LYS A 33 8.72 -7.72 -9.26
CA LYS A 33 9.94 -8.01 -10.05
C LYS A 33 11.23 -8.01 -9.22
N LYS A 34 11.27 -7.30 -8.09
CA LYS A 34 12.41 -7.32 -7.15
C LYS A 34 12.68 -8.71 -6.58
N HIS A 35 11.66 -9.57 -6.55
CA HIS A 35 11.68 -10.94 -6.07
C HIS A 35 11.80 -11.97 -7.20
N ARG A 36 12.25 -11.57 -8.39
CA ARG A 36 12.34 -12.46 -9.55
C ARG A 36 13.07 -13.76 -9.28
N CYS A 37 14.15 -13.71 -8.49
CA CYS A 37 14.90 -14.90 -8.09
C CYS A 37 14.07 -15.89 -7.25
N ALA A 38 13.04 -15.44 -6.54
CA ALA A 38 12.21 -16.27 -5.68
C ALA A 38 11.09 -16.99 -6.43
N TYR A 39 10.55 -16.41 -7.51
CA TYR A 39 9.42 -17.00 -8.23
C TYR A 39 9.78 -17.60 -9.59
N LYS A 40 10.91 -17.23 -10.21
CA LYS A 40 11.21 -17.63 -11.60
C LYS A 40 11.37 -19.15 -11.79
N ASP A 41 11.89 -19.84 -10.78
CA ASP A 41 12.19 -21.27 -10.81
C ASP A 41 11.15 -22.08 -10.01
N ALA A 42 10.05 -21.45 -9.60
CA ALA A 42 8.99 -22.10 -8.85
C ALA A 42 8.15 -23.00 -9.75
N GLU A 43 7.69 -24.13 -9.21
CA GLU A 43 6.79 -25.07 -9.90
C GLU A 43 5.53 -24.37 -10.44
N ASN A 44 4.98 -23.44 -9.66
CA ASN A 44 3.92 -22.55 -10.10
C ASN A 44 4.34 -21.09 -9.94
N VAL A 45 4.86 -20.52 -11.02
CA VAL A 45 5.33 -19.13 -11.10
C VAL A 45 4.22 -18.14 -10.73
N GLN A 46 2.98 -18.39 -11.14
CA GLN A 46 1.85 -17.46 -10.91
C GLN A 46 1.49 -17.39 -9.42
N ILE A 47 1.44 -18.53 -8.74
CA ILE A 47 1.21 -18.59 -7.29
C ILE A 47 2.38 -17.97 -6.54
N ALA A 48 3.63 -18.25 -6.95
CA ALA A 48 4.80 -17.65 -6.32
C ALA A 48 4.83 -16.12 -6.47
N GLN A 49 4.45 -15.59 -7.65
CA GLN A 49 4.28 -14.16 -7.88
C GLN A 49 3.18 -13.55 -7.00
N LEU A 50 2.06 -14.25 -6.81
CA LEU A 50 0.99 -13.81 -5.93
C LEU A 50 1.48 -13.67 -4.48
N TRP A 51 2.23 -14.65 -3.97
CA TRP A 51 2.84 -14.56 -2.63
C TRP A 51 3.82 -13.40 -2.51
N CYS A 52 4.67 -13.19 -3.52
CA CYS A 52 5.55 -12.03 -3.58
C CYS A 52 4.77 -10.72 -3.57
N GLY A 53 3.62 -10.67 -4.26
CA GLY A 53 2.71 -9.52 -4.27
C GLY A 53 2.14 -9.23 -2.90
N LEU A 54 1.68 -10.25 -2.18
CA LEU A 54 1.18 -10.12 -0.81
C LEU A 54 2.24 -9.58 0.15
N ILE A 55 3.50 -10.01 -0.01
CA ILE A 55 4.64 -9.49 0.77
C ILE A 55 4.85 -7.99 0.51
N GLU A 56 4.84 -7.56 -0.75
CA GLU A 56 4.99 -6.14 -1.11
C GLU A 56 3.83 -5.29 -0.57
N ILE A 57 2.58 -5.79 -0.68
CA ILE A 57 1.42 -5.12 -0.10
C ILE A 57 1.56 -4.98 1.42
N LYS A 58 1.97 -6.05 2.12
CA LYS A 58 2.21 -6.01 3.57
C LYS A 58 3.29 -4.99 3.93
N ARG A 59 4.35 -4.88 3.13
CA ARG A 59 5.40 -3.85 3.31
C ARG A 59 4.86 -2.44 3.11
N MET A 60 3.99 -2.22 2.13
CA MET A 60 3.33 -0.93 1.91
C MET A 60 2.46 -0.54 3.12
N ILE A 61 1.66 -1.48 3.64
CA ILE A 61 0.83 -1.27 4.84
C ILE A 61 1.70 -0.91 6.04
N ASN A 62 2.79 -1.63 6.28
CA ASN A 62 3.69 -1.33 7.40
C ASN A 62 4.28 0.08 7.28
N LYS A 63 4.74 0.49 6.07
CA LYS A 63 5.24 1.85 5.84
C LYS A 63 4.19 2.94 6.09
N LEU A 64 2.93 2.67 5.74
CA LEU A 64 1.83 3.60 6.01
C LEU A 64 1.58 3.72 7.52
N ASN A 65 1.56 2.59 8.24
CA ASN A 65 1.42 2.57 9.70
C ASN A 65 2.56 3.31 10.40
N ASP A 66 3.81 3.13 9.96
CA ASP A 66 4.96 3.82 10.53
C ASP A 66 4.86 5.34 10.35
N ARG A 67 4.44 5.78 9.15
CA ARG A 67 4.21 7.21 8.86
C ARG A 67 3.05 7.77 9.68
N LEU A 68 1.98 7.01 9.85
CA LEU A 68 0.84 7.40 10.68
C LEU A 68 1.26 7.53 12.14
N GLY A 69 1.98 6.56 12.70
CA GLY A 69 2.47 6.61 14.07
C GLY A 69 3.41 7.79 14.32
N TYR A 70 4.24 8.16 13.34
CA TYR A 70 5.06 9.37 13.41
C TYR A 70 4.20 10.64 13.49
N ILE A 71 3.17 10.76 12.64
CA ILE A 71 2.24 11.89 12.65
C ILE A 71 1.50 11.98 14.00
N GLU A 72 0.99 10.86 14.50
CA GLU A 72 0.32 10.78 15.80
C GLU A 72 1.23 11.23 16.93
N THR A 73 2.52 10.84 16.90
CA THR A 73 3.51 11.25 17.89
C THR A 73 3.72 12.77 17.89
N ILE A 74 3.86 13.38 16.71
CA ILE A 74 4.00 14.84 16.58
C ILE A 74 2.75 15.55 17.09
N LEU A 75 1.56 15.12 16.67
CA LEU A 75 0.31 15.75 17.07
C LEU A 75 0.11 15.68 18.59
N ASN A 76 0.40 14.52 19.19
CA ASN A 76 0.34 14.37 20.65
C ASN A 76 1.32 15.29 21.38
N ALA A 77 2.53 15.48 20.85
CA ALA A 77 3.50 16.42 21.43
C ALA A 77 3.01 17.87 21.32
N LEU A 78 2.44 18.26 20.17
CA LEU A 78 1.87 19.60 19.97
C LEU A 78 0.70 19.88 20.92
N PHE A 79 -0.21 18.93 21.09
CA PHE A 79 -1.34 19.11 22.01
C PHE A 79 -0.90 19.23 23.47
N LYS A 80 0.07 18.39 23.91
CA LYS A 80 0.64 18.50 25.26
C LYS A 80 1.29 19.85 25.50
N ALA A 81 2.13 20.32 24.56
CA ALA A 81 2.78 21.61 24.68
C ALA A 81 1.75 22.76 24.80
N ARG A 82 0.69 22.71 23.98
CA ARG A 82 -0.42 23.68 24.03
C ARG A 82 -1.15 23.68 25.37
N ASP A 83 -1.45 22.51 25.92
CA ASP A 83 -2.13 22.40 27.21
C ASP A 83 -1.23 22.91 28.36
N GLU A 84 0.07 22.60 28.32
CA GLU A 84 1.04 23.13 29.29
C GLU A 84 1.15 24.66 29.24
N GLU A 85 1.18 25.26 28.04
CA GLU A 85 1.17 26.72 27.87
C GLU A 85 -0.11 27.35 28.40
N ARG A 86 -1.27 26.76 28.10
CA ARG A 86 -2.57 27.22 28.62
C ARG A 86 -2.59 27.18 30.15
N ASP A 87 -2.12 26.10 30.74
CA ASP A 87 -2.10 25.94 32.20
C ASP A 87 -1.13 26.92 32.87
N LYS A 88 0.02 27.21 32.25
CA LYS A 88 0.95 28.26 32.70
C LYS A 88 0.32 29.65 32.64
N LEU A 89 -0.42 29.95 31.57
CA LEU A 89 -1.13 31.22 31.42
C LEU A 89 -2.22 31.38 32.48
N MET A 90 -3.06 30.35 32.68
CA MET A 90 -4.10 30.36 33.71
C MET A 90 -3.53 30.58 35.11
N LYS A 91 -2.44 29.89 35.47
CA LYS A 91 -1.75 30.08 36.75
C LYS A 91 -1.19 31.49 36.93
N SER A 92 -0.73 32.11 35.84
CA SER A 92 -0.24 33.49 35.89
C SER A 92 -1.38 34.50 36.11
N LEU A 93 -2.54 34.27 35.47
CA LEU A 93 -3.72 35.12 35.65
C LEU A 93 -4.33 35.01 37.06
N MET A 94 -4.33 33.83 37.68
CA MET A 94 -4.85 33.62 39.05
C MET A 94 -3.96 34.19 40.16
N LYS A 95 -2.74 34.63 39.85
CA LYS A 95 -1.82 35.24 40.82
C LYS A 95 -2.02 36.76 40.97
N PHE A 96 -2.81 37.36 40.10
CA PHE A 96 -3.27 38.75 40.19
C PHE A 96 -4.68 38.79 40.76
#